data_AF-A0A067DA02-F1
#
_entry.id   AF-A0A067DA02-F1
#
_cell.length_a   1.000
_cell.length_b   1.000
_cell.length_c   1.000
_cell.angle_alpha   90.00
_cell.angle_beta   90.00
_cell.angle_gamma   90.00
#
_symmetry.space_group_name_H-M   'P 1'
#
loop_
_entity.id
_entity.type
_entity.pdbx_description
1 polymer ?
#
loop_
_entity_poly.entity_id
_entity_poly.type
_entity_poly.pdbx_seq_one_letter_code
_entity_poly.pdbx_strand_id
1 'polypeptide(L)' 'ASATDEAKKRNHVLRKLEKRKKDRTLDPHIEEQFASGRLLACLSSPPSHCGRADGYILEKELEFYIKNIQRKKGRGAGAA' A
#
# COMPACT_ATOMS: atom_id res chain seq x y z
N ALA A 1 0.47 -10.09 16.42
CA ALA A 1 1.09 -9.02 17.22
C ALA A 1 0.36 -7.73 16.91
N SER A 2 -0.25 -6.98 17.81
CA SER A 2 -0.63 -7.17 19.21
C SER A 2 -1.76 -6.16 19.41
N ALA A 3 -2.93 -6.63 19.84
CA ALA A 3 -3.97 -5.76 20.37
C ALA A 3 -3.45 -5.23 21.72
N THR A 4 -2.78 -4.08 21.70
CA THR A 4 -2.28 -3.43 22.90
C THR A 4 -2.85 -2.02 22.98
N ASP A 5 -3.49 -1.77 24.13
CA ASP A 5 -3.92 -0.49 24.68
C ASP A 5 -5.24 0.11 24.17
N GLU A 6 -6.33 -0.48 24.65
CA GLU A 6 -7.48 0.32 25.10
C GLU A 6 -7.13 1.11 26.38
N ALA A 7 -6.09 1.94 26.32
CA ALA A 7 -5.87 2.97 27.32
C ALA A 7 -7.14 3.85 27.35
N LYS A 8 -7.58 4.28 28.55
CA LYS A 8 -8.68 5.26 28.70
C LYS A 8 -8.39 6.50 27.84
N LYS A 9 -8.93 6.54 26.63
CA LYS A 9 -8.73 7.65 25.69
C LYS A 9 -9.59 8.81 26.17
N ARG A 10 -8.96 9.96 26.42
CA ARG A 10 -9.67 11.21 26.74
C ARG A 10 -10.66 11.54 25.61
N ASN A 11 -11.83 12.09 25.95
CA ASN A 11 -12.89 12.45 24.99
C ASN A 11 -12.40 13.30 23.81
N HIS A 12 -11.42 14.17 24.04
CA HIS A 12 -10.78 14.96 22.98
C HIS A 12 -10.08 14.09 21.91
N VAL A 13 -9.40 13.02 22.34
CA VAL A 13 -8.72 12.06 21.44
C VAL A 13 -9.74 11.26 20.64
N LEU A 14 -10.82 10.80 21.29
CA LEU A 14 -11.91 10.09 20.61
C LEU A 14 -12.53 10.96 19.50
N ARG A 15 -12.88 12.21 19.81
CA ARG A 15 -13.42 13.16 18.83
C ARG A 15 -12.44 13.41 17.67
N LYS A 16 -11.13 13.45 17.93
CA LYS A 16 -10.10 13.59 16.90
C LYS A 16 -10.01 12.35 16.00
N LEU A 17 -10.10 11.15 16.57
CA LEU A 17 -10.12 9.90 15.82
C LEU A 17 -11.38 9.75 14.98
N GLU A 18 -12.55 10.08 15.53
CA GLU A 18 -13.81 10.07 14.79
C GLU A 18 -13.78 11.01 13.60
N LYS A 19 -13.25 12.23 13.76
CA LYS A 19 -13.05 13.16 12.64
C LYS A 19 -12.14 12.56 11.56
N ARG A 20 -11.00 11.97 11.95
CA ARG A 20 -10.06 11.34 11.00
C ARG A 20 -10.60 10.10 10.31
N LYS A 21 -11.50 9.35 10.95
CA LYS A 21 -12.11 8.14 10.40
C LYS A 21 -13.10 8.43 9.27
N LYS A 22 -13.77 9.59 9.30
CA LYS A 22 -14.82 9.95 8.33
C LYS A 22 -14.29 10.01 6.89
N ASP A 23 -13.12 10.62 6.70
CA ASP A 23 -12.54 10.83 5.38
C ASP A 23 -11.52 9.75 4.99
N ARG A 24 -11.42 8.67 5.79
CA ARG A 24 -10.45 7.59 5.59
C ARG A 24 -11.04 6.51 4.69
N THR A 25 -11.16 6.81 3.40
CA THR A 25 -11.47 5.82 2.36
C THR A 25 -10.19 5.33 1.71
N LEU A 26 -10.00 4.01 1.63
CA LEU A 26 -8.89 3.37 0.92
C LEU A 26 -9.43 2.65 -0.32
N ASP A 27 -8.61 2.53 -1.34
CA ASP A 27 -8.95 1.73 -2.52
C ASP A 27 -8.94 0.23 -2.18
N PRO A 28 -9.93 -0.56 -2.63
CA PRO A 28 -10.01 -2.00 -2.33
C PRO A 28 -8.75 -2.79 -2.73
N HIS A 29 -8.09 -2.43 -3.84
CA HIS A 29 -6.88 -3.14 -4.28
C HIS A 29 -5.70 -2.89 -3.34
N ILE A 30 -5.66 -1.71 -2.73
CA ILE A 30 -4.64 -1.37 -1.73
C ILE A 30 -4.93 -2.13 -0.43
N GLU A 31 -6.20 -2.27 -0.03
CA GLU A 31 -6.58 -3.08 1.15
C GLU A 31 -6.17 -4.55 1.00
N GLU A 32 -6.34 -5.14 -0.20
CA GLU A 32 -5.89 -6.51 -0.49
C GLU A 32 -4.36 -6.64 -0.35
N GLN A 33 -3.60 -5.65 -0.81
CA GLN A 33 -2.15 -5.65 -0.63
C GLN A 33 -1.72 -5.54 0.83
N PHE A 34 -2.43 -4.72 1.63
CA PHE A 34 -2.19 -4.65 3.07
C PHE A 34 -2.45 -5.99 3.76
N ALA A 35 -3.47 -6.74 3.33
CA ALA A 35 -3.72 -8.09 3.83
C ALA A 35 -2.58 -9.06 3.46
N SER A 36 -1.99 -8.93 2.27
CA SER A 36 -0.86 -9.74 1.81
C SER A 36 0.48 -9.38 2.49
N GLY A 37 0.57 -8.20 3.10
CA GLY A 37 1.81 -7.66 3.70
C GLY A 37 2.87 -7.22 2.68
N ARG A 38 2.54 -7.18 1.38
CA ARG A 38 3.44 -6.74 0.30
C ARG A 38 2.76 -5.65 -0.53
N LEU A 39 3.39 -4.50 -0.64
CA LEU A 39 2.90 -3.34 -1.40
C LEU A 39 3.69 -3.19 -2.68
N LEU A 40 3.01 -2.80 -3.77
CA LEU A 40 3.65 -2.41 -5.01
C LEU A 40 3.99 -0.91 -4.97
N ALA A 41 5.24 -0.57 -5.27
CA ALA A 41 5.75 0.79 -5.24
C ALA A 41 6.59 1.09 -6.50
N CYS A 42 6.59 2.35 -6.90
CA CYS A 42 7.46 2.86 -7.97
C CYS A 42 8.68 3.54 -7.34
N LEU A 43 9.87 3.20 -7.84
CA LEU A 43 11.11 3.87 -7.49
C LEU A 43 11.18 5.20 -8.24
N SER A 44 11.19 6.31 -7.51
CA SER A 44 11.32 7.65 -8.09
C SER A 44 12.77 8.10 -8.18
N SER A 45 13.62 7.63 -7.26
CA SER A 45 15.05 7.96 -7.26
C SER A 45 15.87 6.90 -8.00
N PRO A 46 16.72 7.29 -8.98
CA PRO A 46 17.65 6.36 -9.62
C PRO A 46 18.70 5.90 -8.60
N PRO A 47 18.77 4.60 -8.29
CA PRO A 47 19.64 4.10 -7.23
C PRO A 47 21.13 4.29 -7.52
N SER A 48 21.51 4.43 -8.79
CA SER A 48 22.92 4.54 -9.20
C SER A 48 23.61 5.83 -8.73
N HIS A 49 22.86 6.93 -8.54
CA HIS A 49 23.46 8.22 -8.23
C HIS A 49 23.50 8.52 -6.73
N CYS A 50 22.49 8.08 -5.99
CA CYS A 50 22.33 8.40 -4.57
C CYS A 50 22.48 7.21 -3.63
N GLY A 51 22.57 5.97 -4.15
CA GLY A 51 22.58 4.75 -3.34
C GLY A 51 21.28 4.52 -2.56
N ARG A 52 20.19 5.22 -2.94
CA ARG A 52 18.88 5.14 -2.31
C ARG A 52 17.83 4.68 -3.31
N ALA A 53 16.84 3.94 -2.80
CA ALA A 53 15.72 3.41 -3.56
C ALA A 53 14.42 4.00 -3.00
N ASP A 54 14.35 5.33 -2.98
CA ASP A 54 13.19 6.06 -2.51
C ASP A 54 12.10 6.07 -3.60
N GLY A 55 10.84 6.11 -3.18
CA GLY A 55 9.71 5.91 -4.08
C GLY A 55 8.36 6.21 -3.45
N TYR A 56 7.31 5.89 -4.18
CA TYR A 56 5.91 6.07 -3.76
C TYR A 56 5.08 4.80 -4.02
N ILE A 57 4.03 4.62 -3.23
CA ILE A 57 3.09 3.50 -3.35
C ILE A 57 2.17 3.74 -4.55
N LEU A 58 1.89 2.70 -5.33
CA LEU A 58 1.00 2.79 -6.47
C LEU A 58 -0.47 2.82 -6.03
N GLU A 59 -1.17 3.91 -6.33
CA GLU A 59 -2.61 4.06 -6.10
C GLU A 59 -3.40 4.00 -7.42
N LYS A 60 -3.50 5.12 -8.14
CA LYS A 60 -4.30 5.24 -9.39
C LYS A 60 -3.76 4.42 -10.56
N GLU A 61 -2.45 4.20 -10.61
CA GLU A 61 -1.79 3.44 -11.68
C GLU A 61 -1.74 1.94 -11.40
N LEU A 62 -2.22 1.51 -10.22
CA LEU A 62 -2.08 0.15 -9.75
C LEU A 62 -2.75 -0.85 -10.69
N GLU A 63 -3.95 -0.54 -11.18
CA GLU A 63 -4.71 -1.38 -12.11
C GLU A 63 -3.93 -1.68 -13.40
N PHE A 64 -3.25 -0.66 -13.94
CA PHE A 64 -2.45 -0.78 -15.15
C PHE A 64 -1.29 -1.76 -14.95
N TYR A 65 -0.57 -1.62 -13.83
CA TYR A 65 0.57 -2.49 -13.53
C TYR A 65 0.14 -3.91 -13.16
N ILE A 66 -0.96 -4.09 -12.40
CA ILE A 66 -1.51 -5.41 -12.10
C ILE A 66 -1.85 -6.16 -13.40
N LYS A 67 -2.55 -5.51 -14.34
CA LYS A 67 -2.91 -6.10 -15.63
C LYS A 67 -1.66 -6.50 -16.43
N ASN A 68 -0.62 -5.67 -16.43
CA ASN A 68 0.64 -5.99 -17.12
C ASN A 68 1.41 -7.14 -16.47
N ILE A 69 1.45 -7.20 -15.15
CA ILE A 69 2.09 -8.29 -14.40
C ILE A 69 1.36 -9.62 -14.68
N GLN A 70 0.03 -9.63 -14.65
CA GLN A 70 -0.77 -10.82 -14.96
C GLN A 70 -0.55 -11.29 -16.41
N ARG A 71 -0.55 -10.38 -17.39
CA ARG A 71 -0.24 -10.69 -18.80
C ARG A 71 1.16 -11.28 -18.96
N LYS A 72 2.15 -10.73 -18.25
CA LYS A 72 3.53 -11.24 -18.28
C LYS A 72 3.62 -12.62 -17.63
N LYS A 73 2.93 -12.85 -16.52
CA LYS A 73 2.87 -14.15 -15.83
C LYS A 73 2.27 -15.24 -16.75
N GLY A 74 1.23 -14.91 -17.51
CA GLY A 74 0.63 -15.81 -18.50
C GLY A 74 1.54 -16.15 -19.71
N ARG A 75 2.49 -15.28 -20.06
CA ARG A 75 3.47 -15.53 -21.13
C ARG A 75 4.76 -16.21 -20.66
N GLY A 76 5.06 -16.20 -19.36
CA GLY A 76 6.35 -16.62 -18.81
C GLY A 76 6.36 -17.95 -18.06
N ALA A 77 5.22 -18.61 -17.86
CA ALA A 77 5.14 -19.91 -17.18
C ALA A 77 5.18 -21.13 -18.14
N GLY A 78 5.63 -20.92 -19.39
CA GLY A 78 5.77 -21.97 -20.41
C GLY A 78 6.95 -21.74 -21.37
N ALA A 79 7.95 -20.97 -20.93
CA ALA A 79 9.20 -20.76 -21.67
C ALA A 79 10.38 -20.91 -20.68
N ALA A 80 10.49 -22.11 -20.13
CA ALA A 80 11.69 -22.70 -19.55
C ALA A 80 11.66 -24.17 -19.94
#